data_AF-A0A0K1PFR4-F1
#
_entry.id   AF-A0A0K1PFR4-F1
#
_cell.length_a   1.000
_cell.length_b   1.000
_cell.length_c   1.000
_cell.angle_alpha   90.00
_cell.angle_beta   90.00
_cell.angle_gamma   90.00
#
_symmetry.space_group_name_H-M   'P 1'
#
loop_
_entity.id
_entity.type
_entity.pdbx_description
1 polymer ?
#
loop_
_entity_poly.entity_id
_entity_poly.type
_entity_poly.pdbx_seq_one_letter_code
_entity_poly.pdbx_strand_id
1 'polypeptide(L)' 'MIVVAGHRIIAAGAEAIHLGAINFVRKPVDAPALLPLIKDAIASRLAANHKATIGAAPLGMAAGHRP' A
#
# COMPACT_ATOMS: atom_id res chain seq x y z
N MET A 1 2.74 4.21 -1.89
CA MET A 1 3.30 5.20 -2.83
C MET A 1 2.62 5.01 -4.19
N ILE A 2 2.19 6.09 -4.85
CA ILE A 2 1.68 6.03 -6.24
C ILE A 2 2.77 6.63 -7.13
N VAL A 3 3.13 5.94 -8.22
CA VAL A 3 4.15 6.41 -9.17
C VAL A 3 3.49 6.93 -10.44
N VAL A 4 3.95 8.09 -10.92
CA VAL A 4 3.45 8.71 -12.17
C VAL A 4 4.58 8.78 -13.20
N ALA A 5 4.43 8.11 -14.35
CA ALA A 5 5.47 8.08 -15.38
C ALA A 5 4.95 8.36 -16.80
N GLY A 6 5.85 8.78 -17.69
CA GLY A 6 5.56 9.05 -19.10
C GLY A 6 5.35 7.78 -19.93
N HIS A 7 4.77 7.95 -21.13
CA HIS A 7 4.38 6.86 -22.03
C HIS A 7 5.51 5.86 -22.34
N ARG A 8 6.77 6.31 -22.37
CA ARG A 8 7.94 5.51 -22.74
C ARG A 8 8.55 4.68 -21.60
N ILE A 9 7.95 4.69 -20.40
CA ILE A 9 8.55 4.11 -19.19
C ILE A 9 7.64 3.07 -18.51
N ILE A 10 7.00 2.21 -19.31
CA ILE A 10 6.12 1.13 -18.80
C ILE A 10 6.91 0.12 -17.94
N ALA A 11 8.16 -0.19 -18.33
CA ALA A 11 9.03 -1.08 -17.57
C ALA A 11 9.27 -0.58 -16.13
N ALA A 12 9.46 0.74 -15.94
CA ALA A 12 9.59 1.31 -14.60
C ALA A 12 8.29 1.27 -13.80
N GLY A 13 7.13 1.13 -14.46
CA GLY A 13 5.86 0.92 -13.76
C GLY A 13 5.80 -0.45 -13.10
N ALA A 14 6.19 -1.51 -13.83
CA ALA A 14 6.27 -2.86 -13.27
C ALA A 14 7.33 -2.95 -12.16
N GLU A 15 8.50 -2.34 -12.38
CA GLU A 15 9.55 -2.26 -11.36
C GLU A 15 9.10 -1.50 -10.11
N ALA A 16 8.37 -0.38 -10.28
CA ALA A 16 7.82 0.36 -9.15
C ALA A 16 6.87 -0.49 -8.30
N ILE A 17 5.99 -1.29 -8.92
CA ILE A 17 5.11 -2.21 -8.18
C ILE A 17 5.94 -3.27 -7.46
N HIS A 18 6.97 -3.84 -8.11
CA HIS A 18 7.87 -4.80 -7.47
C HIS A 18 8.59 -4.23 -6.24
N LEU A 19 8.96 -2.95 -6.29
CA LEU A 19 9.57 -2.21 -5.18
C LEU A 19 8.56 -1.73 -4.11
N GLY A 20 7.28 -2.11 -4.21
CA GLY A 20 6.26 -1.81 -3.22
C GLY A 20 5.46 -0.53 -3.48
N ALA A 21 5.48 -0.01 -4.71
CA ALA A 21 4.46 0.95 -5.12
C ALA A 21 3.09 0.28 -5.09
N ILE A 22 2.10 1.02 -4.60
CA ILE A 22 0.72 0.55 -4.47
C ILE A 22 0.02 0.64 -5.82
N ASN A 23 0.38 1.65 -6.61
CA ASN A 23 -0.23 1.89 -7.90
C ASN A 23 0.70 2.68 -8.83
N PHE A 24 0.43 2.59 -10.13
CA PHE A 24 1.15 3.26 -11.20
C PHE A 24 0.17 3.96 -12.15
N VAL A 25 0.44 5.23 -12.46
CA VAL A 25 -0.40 6.05 -13.36
C VAL A 25 0.43 6.60 -14.51
N ARG A 26 -0.07 6.47 -15.73
CA ARG A 26 0.61 6.94 -16.95
C ARG A 26 0.21 8.37 -17.28
N LYS A 27 1.19 9.20 -17.68
CA LYS A 27 0.95 10.55 -18.21
C LYS A 27 0.43 10.50 -19.66
N PRO A 28 -0.43 11.46 -20.08
CA PRO A 28 -1.02 12.51 -19.25
C PRO A 28 -2.00 11.95 -18.23
N VAL A 29 -2.02 12.52 -17.02
CA VAL A 29 -2.91 12.07 -15.96
C VAL A 29 -4.22 12.81 -16.07
N ASP A 30 -5.31 12.07 -16.17
CA ASP A 30 -6.65 12.61 -16.02
C ASP A 30 -6.96 12.86 -14.54
N ALA A 31 -7.16 14.13 -14.15
CA ALA A 31 -7.27 14.52 -12.75
C ALA A 31 -8.53 13.93 -12.04
N PRO A 32 -9.72 13.91 -12.67
CA PRO A 32 -10.87 13.16 -12.15
C PRO A 32 -10.59 11.68 -11.92
N ALA A 33 -9.89 11.00 -12.83
CA ALA A 33 -9.54 9.60 -12.69
C ALA A 33 -8.47 9.32 -11.62
N LEU A 34 -7.69 10.31 -11.19
CA LEU A 34 -6.66 10.14 -10.17
C LEU A 34 -7.24 10.03 -8.75
N LEU A 35 -8.34 10.73 -8.48
CA LEU A 35 -8.95 10.77 -7.14
C LEU A 35 -9.36 9.38 -6.60
N PRO A 36 -10.07 8.51 -7.34
CA PRO A 36 -10.37 7.17 -6.86
C PRO A 36 -9.10 6.34 -6.59
N LEU A 37 -8.07 6.46 -7.45
CA LEU A 37 -6.81 5.73 -7.28
C LEU A 37 -6.06 6.13 -5.99
N ILE A 38 -6.13 7.41 -5.62
CA ILE A 38 -5.57 7.90 -4.34
C ILE A 38 -6.34 7.31 -3.17
N LYS A 39 -7.68 7.33 -3.21
CA LYS A 39 -8.53 6.79 -2.15
C LYS A 39 -8.26 5.30 -1.92
N ASP A 40 -8.18 4.53 -2.99
CA ASP A 40 -7.89 3.09 -2.94
C ASP A 40 -6.50 2.82 -2.35
N ALA A 41 -5.49 3.61 -2.73
CA ALA A 41 -4.15 3.46 -2.21
C ALA A 41 -4.06 3.78 -0.70
N ILE A 42 -4.82 4.77 -0.22
CA ILE A 42 -4.92 5.09 1.21
C ILE A 42 -5.58 3.93 1.97
N ALA A 43 -6.72 3.43 1.47
CA ALA A 43 -7.43 2.31 2.10
C ALA A 43 -6.56 1.04 2.17
N SER A 44 -5.86 0.72 1.07
CA SER A 44 -4.93 -0.41 1.00
C SER A 44 -3.80 -0.29 2.03
N ARG A 45 -3.21 0.90 2.18
CA ARG A 45 -2.16 1.14 3.19
C ARG A 45 -2.68 1.01 4.62
N LEU A 46 -3.87 1.53 4.91
CA LEU A 46 -4.48 1.39 6.23
C LEU A 46 -4.74 -0.07 6.58
N ALA A 47 -5.24 -0.87 5.63
CA ALA A 47 -5.43 -2.30 5.81
C ALA A 47 -4.12 -3.06 6.03
N ALA A 48 -3.07 -2.74 5.26
CA ALA A 48 -1.75 -3.35 5.42
C ALA A 48 -1.13 -3.04 6.79
N ASN A 49 -1.26 -1.80 7.26
CA ASN A 49 -0.81 -1.39 8.60
C ASN A 49 -1.60 -2.10 9.71
N HIS A 50 -2.91 -2.24 9.54
CA HIS A 50 -3.75 -2.99 10.49
C HIS A 50 -3.32 -4.46 10.58
N LYS A 51 -3.01 -5.09 9.44
CA LYS A 51 -2.53 -6.48 9.37
C LYS A 51 -1.16 -6.66 10.02
N ALA A 52 -0.27 -5.68 9.90
CA ALA A 52 1.03 -5.69 10.57
C ALA A 52 0.90 -5.57 12.10
N THR A 53 -0.01 -4.71 12.58
CA THR A 53 -0.26 -4.54 14.03
C THR A 53 -0.86 -5.79 14.68
N ILE A 54 -1.83 -6.45 14.04
CA ILE A 54 -2.39 -7.72 14.55
C ILE A 54 -1.43 -8.90 14.41
N GLY A 55 -0.53 -8.88 13.41
CA GLY A 55 0.51 -9.90 13.24
C GLY A 55 1.72 -9.73 14.18
N ALA A 56 1.89 -8.55 14.77
CA ALA A 56 3.00 -8.22 15.66
C ALA A 56 2.63 -8.25 17.16
N ALA A 57 1.41 -8.65 17.54
CA ALA A 57 1.09 -8.89 18.93
C ALA A 57 1.90 -10.10 19.43
N PRO A 58 2.87 -9.95 20.36
CA PRO A 58 3.50 -11.12 20.93
C PRO A 58 2.45 -11.87 21.73
N LEU A 59 2.28 -13.15 21.41
CA LEU A 59 1.76 -14.16 22.34
C LEU A 59 2.59 -14.07 23.62
N GLY A 60 2.11 -13.28 24.58
CA GLY A 60 2.88 -12.92 25.76
C GLY A 60 2.02 -12.46 26.92
N MET A 61 0.81 -13.01 27.07
CA MET A 61 0.01 -12.88 28.30
C MET A 61 -0.82 -14.15 28.54
N ALA A 62 -0.14 -15.28 28.77
CA ALA A 62 -0.64 -16.40 29.55
C ALA A 62 0.58 -16.88 30.38
N ALA A 63 0.60 -16.90 31.70
CA ALA A 63 -0.46 -17.04 32.67
C ALA A 63 -0.15 -16.21 33.92
N GLY A 64 -1.09 -15.36 34.33
CA GLY A 64 -1.16 -14.85 35.68
C GLY A 64 -1.93 -15.83 36.56
N HIS A 65 -1.25 -16.34 37.58
CA HIS A 65 -1.71 -16.52 38.96
C HIS A 65 -2.98 -17.35 39.24
N ARG A 66 -2.83 -18.39 40.09
CA ARG A 66 -3.77 -18.71 41.18
C ARG A 66 -3.07 -19.62 42.23
N PRO A 67 -3.59 -19.64 43.49
CA PRO A 67 -2.83 -19.63 44.74
C PRO A 67 -2.12 -20.92 45.13
#